data_AF-A0A535W2I8-F1
#
_entry.id   AF-A0A535W2I8-F1
#
_cell.length_a   1.000
_cell.length_b   1.000
_cell.length_c   1.000
_cell.angle_alpha   90.00
_cell.angle_beta   90.00
_cell.angle_gamma   90.00
#
_symmetry.space_group_name_H-M   'P 1'
#
loop_
_entity.id
_entity.type
_entity.pdbx_description
1 polymer ?
#
loop_
_entity_poly.entity_id
_entity_poly.type
_entity_poly.pdbx_seq_one_letter_code
_entity_poly.pdbx_strand_id
1 'polypeptide(L)'
;MSPKVAQKLQRLQTILAQRAAWATELAQVTCMRRWVLQAEQILSGSWAQPGELVSNETVGERLDAWRQTLAGQLTDGTLSELEQTCLSEFVRVLSNLRPYLVQCYNRKDFPRTNNELERSIRGLKTQYRRVSGRKNWNSYLLRYGRSVAYATWWEQDAAHLRQLEQRAARLDRTRWRQFRQETKGAQSEQLKRFRFRHKRQAYLASLEERWIAAATTHPLP
;
A
#
# COMPACT_ATOMS: atom_id res chain seq x y z
N MET A 1 9.32 43.87 -41.27
CA MET A 1 9.20 42.51 -40.65
C MET A 1 8.35 41.63 -41.54
N SER A 2 8.72 40.36 -41.74
CA SER A 2 7.91 39.41 -42.53
C SER A 2 6.55 39.15 -41.84
N PRO A 3 5.43 39.06 -42.58
CA PRO A 3 4.11 38.79 -42.00
C PRO A 3 4.06 37.50 -41.17
N LYS A 4 4.83 36.48 -41.56
CA LYS A 4 4.95 35.22 -40.81
C LYS A 4 5.63 35.40 -39.45
N VAL A 5 6.57 36.35 -39.34
CA VAL A 5 7.26 36.66 -38.08
C VAL A 5 6.34 37.45 -37.14
N ALA A 6 5.57 38.41 -37.69
CA ALA A 6 4.56 39.15 -36.92
C ALA A 6 3.47 38.22 -36.35
N GLN A 7 2.97 37.29 -37.15
CA GLN A 7 1.97 36.30 -36.72
C GLN A 7 2.49 35.37 -35.62
N LYS A 8 3.75 34.91 -35.74
CA LYS A 8 4.40 34.08 -34.70
C LYS A 8 4.62 34.86 -33.41
N LEU A 9 5.04 36.12 -33.49
CA LEU A 9 5.23 36.99 -32.34
C LEU A 9 3.90 37.22 -31.60
N GLN A 10 2.84 37.54 -32.33
CA GLN A 10 1.51 37.73 -31.76
C GLN A 10 1.02 36.46 -31.05
N ARG A 11 1.20 35.28 -31.66
CA ARG A 11 0.85 33.99 -31.03
C ARG A 11 1.63 33.73 -29.74
N LEU A 12 2.93 34.05 -29.70
CA LEU A 12 3.75 33.92 -28.50
C LEU A 12 3.29 34.89 -27.40
N GLN A 13 2.97 36.13 -27.75
CA GLN A 13 2.44 37.11 -26.80
C GLN A 13 1.09 36.65 -26.22
N THR A 14 0.20 36.07 -27.02
CA THR A 14 -1.06 35.50 -26.53
C THR A 14 -0.82 34.35 -25.55
N ILE A 15 0.11 33.44 -25.85
CA ILE A 15 0.45 32.31 -24.96
C ILE A 15 1.06 32.84 -23.65
N LEU A 16 1.95 33.82 -23.71
CA LEU A 16 2.57 34.43 -22.53
C LEU A 16 1.53 35.14 -21.67
N ALA A 17 0.60 35.88 -22.27
CA ALA A 17 -0.48 36.56 -21.57
C ALA A 17 -1.41 35.55 -20.87
N GLN A 18 -1.78 34.46 -21.53
CA GLN A 18 -2.55 33.37 -20.93
C GLN A 18 -1.81 32.72 -19.75
N ARG A 19 -0.50 32.48 -19.91
CA ARG A 19 0.33 31.93 -18.82
C ARG A 19 0.46 32.89 -17.64
N ALA A 20 0.59 34.19 -17.90
CA ALA A 20 0.65 35.21 -16.86
C ALA A 20 -0.65 35.29 -16.05
N ALA A 21 -1.79 35.14 -16.73
CA ALA A 21 -3.10 35.08 -16.07
C ALA A 21 -3.25 33.90 -15.09
N TRP A 22 -2.48 32.82 -15.28
CA TRP A 22 -2.53 31.60 -14.47
C TRP A 22 -1.30 31.45 -13.56
N ALA A 23 -0.49 32.51 -13.42
CA ALA A 23 0.80 32.43 -12.74
C ALA A 23 0.67 32.01 -11.27
N THR A 24 -0.36 32.51 -10.58
CA THR A 24 -0.63 32.22 -9.17
C THR A 24 -1.05 30.76 -8.96
N GLU A 25 -2.00 30.26 -9.76
CA GLU A 25 -2.47 28.88 -9.71
C GLU A 25 -1.35 27.91 -10.06
N LEU A 26 -0.55 28.23 -11.08
CA LEU A 26 0.62 27.45 -11.45
C LEU A 26 1.67 27.42 -10.33
N ALA A 27 1.88 28.53 -9.62
CA ALA A 27 2.79 28.59 -8.48
C ALA A 27 2.30 27.70 -7.33
N GLN A 28 1.00 27.77 -6.98
CA GLN A 28 0.39 26.92 -5.95
C GLN A 28 0.50 25.43 -6.30
N VAL A 29 0.12 25.04 -7.52
CA VAL A 29 0.23 23.64 -7.98
C VAL A 29 1.69 23.17 -8.00
N THR A 30 2.62 24.04 -8.39
CA THR A 30 4.06 23.72 -8.37
C THR A 30 4.57 23.54 -6.95
N CYS A 31 4.09 24.34 -6.00
CA CYS A 31 4.39 24.20 -4.58
C CYS A 31 3.91 22.85 -4.04
N MET A 32 2.62 22.54 -4.24
CA MET A 32 2.03 21.27 -3.80
C MET A 32 2.71 20.05 -4.45
N ARG A 33 3.02 20.12 -5.75
CA ARG A 33 3.76 19.07 -6.46
C ARG A 33 5.15 18.85 -5.88
N ARG A 34 5.81 19.91 -5.40
CA ARG A 34 7.15 19.81 -4.81
C ARG A 34 7.15 18.95 -3.55
N TRP A 35 6.12 19.03 -2.71
CA TRP A 35 6.02 18.17 -1.52
C TRP A 35 6.02 16.68 -1.89
N VAL A 36 5.26 16.31 -2.92
CA VAL A 36 5.19 14.92 -3.40
C VAL A 36 6.54 14.44 -3.94
N LEU A 37 7.21 15.26 -4.75
CA LEU A 37 8.51 14.91 -5.32
C LEU A 37 9.61 14.80 -4.24
N GLN A 38 9.57 15.64 -3.22
CA GLN A 38 10.51 15.55 -2.09
C GLN A 38 10.26 14.29 -1.26
N ALA A 39 9.00 13.94 -0.99
CA ALA A 39 8.66 12.68 -0.35
C ALA A 39 9.19 11.49 -1.15
N GLU A 40 8.97 11.48 -2.48
CA GLU A 40 9.51 10.45 -3.38
C GLU A 40 11.03 10.39 -3.31
N GLN A 41 11.73 11.52 -3.35
CA GLN A 41 13.20 11.56 -3.28
C GLN A 41 13.73 11.02 -1.96
N ILE A 42 13.07 11.31 -0.84
CA ILE A 42 13.45 10.77 0.48
C ILE A 42 13.23 9.25 0.50
N LEU A 43 12.02 8.81 0.10
CA LEU A 43 11.63 7.40 0.10
C LEU A 43 12.40 6.56 -0.92
N SER A 44 12.87 7.16 -2.00
CA SER A 44 13.66 6.48 -3.02
C SER A 44 15.07 6.19 -2.55
N GLY A 45 15.56 6.81 -1.46
CA GLY A 45 16.91 6.63 -0.93
C GLY A 45 18.02 6.99 -1.92
N SER A 46 17.73 7.74 -3.00
CA SER A 46 18.70 8.15 -4.02
C SER A 46 19.71 9.19 -3.51
N TRP A 47 19.51 9.68 -2.29
CA TRP A 47 20.38 10.62 -1.59
C TRP A 47 21.58 9.97 -0.90
N ALA A 48 21.59 8.64 -0.75
CA ALA A 48 22.67 7.90 -0.11
C ALA A 48 23.86 7.75 -1.07
N GLN A 49 25.07 7.71 -0.52
CA GLN A 49 26.27 7.53 -1.33
C GLN A 49 26.33 6.11 -1.92
N PRO A 50 26.99 5.92 -3.07
CA PRO A 50 27.19 4.58 -3.62
C PRO A 50 27.90 3.67 -2.61
N GLY A 51 27.25 2.57 -2.23
CA GLY A 51 27.78 1.61 -1.24
C GLY A 51 27.36 1.86 0.21
N GLU A 52 26.65 2.96 0.50
CA GLU A 52 26.08 3.21 1.82
C GLU A 52 24.87 2.28 2.06
N LEU A 53 24.86 1.60 3.21
CA LEU A 53 23.75 0.74 3.61
C LEU A 53 22.58 1.58 4.10
N VAL A 54 21.60 1.78 3.23
CA VAL A 54 20.34 2.46 3.58
C VAL A 54 19.44 1.51 4.35
N SER A 55 19.00 1.92 5.55
CA SER A 55 18.11 1.16 6.43
C SER A 55 16.72 1.79 6.54
N ASN A 56 15.74 1.01 7.05
CA ASN A 56 14.39 1.51 7.32
C ASN A 56 14.42 2.69 8.31
N GLU A 57 15.35 2.64 9.26
CA GLU A 57 15.52 3.64 10.32
C GLU A 57 16.02 4.95 9.73
N THR A 58 17.12 4.92 8.98
CA THR A 58 17.73 6.10 8.37
C THR A 58 16.78 6.84 7.42
N VAL A 59 16.05 6.10 6.58
CA VAL A 59 15.04 6.69 5.68
C VAL A 59 13.86 7.25 6.47
N GLY A 60 13.48 6.53 7.53
CA GLY A 60 12.41 6.92 8.42
C GLY A 60 12.69 8.22 9.17
N GLU A 61 13.86 8.35 9.78
CA GLU A 61 14.31 9.56 10.47
C GLU A 61 14.34 10.76 9.53
N ARG A 62 14.87 10.57 8.31
CA ARG A 62 14.91 11.63 7.30
C ARG A 62 13.51 12.07 6.88
N LEU A 63 12.58 11.13 6.73
CA LEU A 63 11.18 11.43 6.43
C LEU A 63 10.51 12.17 7.60
N ASP A 64 10.79 11.76 8.85
CA ASP A 64 10.22 12.39 10.04
C ASP A 64 10.73 13.82 10.22
N ALA A 65 12.02 14.06 10.03
CA ALA A 65 12.61 15.39 10.06
C ALA A 65 12.02 16.31 8.99
N TRP A 66 11.94 15.84 7.75
CA TRP A 66 11.32 16.61 6.66
C TRP A 66 9.83 16.89 6.92
N ARG A 67 9.09 15.93 7.47
CA ARG A 67 7.69 16.12 7.88
C ARG A 67 7.55 17.19 8.97
N GLN A 68 8.46 17.24 9.94
CA GLN A 68 8.47 18.30 10.95
C GLN A 68 8.70 19.67 10.31
N THR A 69 9.60 19.78 9.33
CA THR A 69 9.78 21.01 8.55
C THR A 69 8.50 21.42 7.82
N LEU A 70 7.80 20.48 7.17
CA LEU A 70 6.52 20.75 6.51
C LEU A 70 5.43 21.19 7.50
N ALA A 71 5.37 20.58 8.68
CA ALA A 71 4.42 20.97 9.71
C ALA A 71 4.68 22.40 10.22
N GLY A 72 5.94 22.83 10.29
CA GLY A 72 6.29 24.22 10.61
C GLY A 72 5.83 25.23 9.53
N GLN A 73 5.84 24.84 8.25
CA GLN A 73 5.34 25.72 7.18
C GLN A 73 3.85 26.07 7.31
N LEU A 74 3.06 25.24 8.00
CA LEU A 74 1.66 25.55 8.29
C LEU A 74 1.51 26.73 9.27
N THR A 75 2.50 26.98 10.13
CA THR A 75 2.48 28.08 11.10
C THR A 75 3.12 29.37 10.58
N ASP A 76 3.87 29.31 9.48
CA ASP A 76 4.65 30.44 8.97
C ASP A 76 3.81 31.47 8.19
N GLY A 77 2.52 31.20 7.93
CA GLY A 77 1.59 32.14 7.28
C GLY A 77 1.87 32.44 5.80
N THR A 78 2.86 31.77 5.20
CA THR A 78 3.28 31.98 3.80
C THR A 78 2.40 31.25 2.77
N LEU A 79 1.57 30.32 3.22
CA LEU A 79 0.76 29.45 2.38
C LEU A 79 -0.65 30.01 2.22
N SER A 80 -1.22 29.89 1.02
CA SER A 80 -2.64 30.13 0.79
C SER A 80 -3.53 29.14 1.55
N GLU A 81 -4.82 29.45 1.71
CA GLU A 81 -5.78 28.59 2.42
C GLU A 81 -5.88 27.17 1.81
N LEU A 82 -5.86 27.10 0.47
CA LEU A 82 -5.85 25.83 -0.25
C LEU A 82 -4.57 25.02 0.05
N GLU A 83 -3.41 25.68 0.01
CA GLU A 83 -2.13 25.03 0.30
C GLU A 83 -2.06 24.55 1.75
N GLN A 84 -2.56 25.34 2.71
CA GLN A 84 -2.64 24.93 4.12
C GLN A 84 -3.51 23.68 4.29
N THR A 85 -4.70 23.66 3.65
CA THR A 85 -5.62 22.52 3.70
C THR A 85 -4.97 21.27 3.09
N CYS A 86 -4.39 21.41 1.89
CA CYS A 86 -3.72 20.30 1.21
C CYS A 86 -2.49 19.80 1.98
N LEU A 87 -1.68 20.69 2.55
CA LEU A 87 -0.50 20.32 3.30
C LEU A 87 -0.86 19.62 4.61
N SER A 88 -1.87 20.10 5.34
CA SER A 88 -2.37 19.45 6.55
C SER A 88 -2.84 18.02 6.27
N GLU A 89 -3.63 17.84 5.21
CA GLU A 89 -4.09 16.54 4.75
C GLU A 89 -2.93 15.62 4.33
N PHE A 90 -1.97 16.17 3.59
CA PHE A 90 -0.78 15.44 3.15
C PHE A 90 0.08 14.96 4.33
N VAL A 91 0.37 15.84 5.30
CA VAL A 91 1.11 15.50 6.52
C VAL A 91 0.36 14.45 7.34
N ARG A 92 -0.97 14.56 7.46
CA ARG A 92 -1.82 13.56 8.13
C ARG A 92 -1.72 12.19 7.47
N VAL A 93 -1.87 12.12 6.15
CA VAL A 93 -1.76 10.87 5.39
C VAL A 93 -0.37 10.26 5.53
N LEU A 94 0.69 11.05 5.38
CA LEU A 94 2.06 10.59 5.58
C LEU A 94 2.29 10.04 6.98
N SER A 95 1.75 10.70 8.01
CA SER A 95 1.86 10.24 9.40
C SER A 95 1.20 8.88 9.61
N ASN A 96 0.00 8.70 9.05
CA ASN A 96 -0.73 7.43 9.12
C ASN A 96 -0.01 6.29 8.37
N LEU A 97 0.63 6.62 7.25
CA LEU A 97 1.32 5.64 6.41
C LEU A 97 2.77 5.39 6.85
N ARG A 98 3.36 6.26 7.67
CA ARG A 98 4.77 6.22 8.11
C ARG A 98 5.27 4.83 8.56
N PRO A 99 4.52 4.01 9.33
CA PRO A 99 4.98 2.68 9.72
C PRO A 99 5.15 1.71 8.54
N TYR A 100 4.50 1.97 7.41
CA TYR A 100 4.42 1.06 6.26
C TYR A 100 5.28 1.52 5.07
N LEU A 101 5.69 2.79 5.02
CA LEU A 101 6.38 3.37 3.85
C LEU A 101 7.85 2.94 3.70
N VAL A 102 8.53 2.56 4.80
CA VAL A 102 9.99 2.32 4.80
C VAL A 102 10.37 0.86 4.95
N GLN A 103 9.44 -0.09 4.85
CA GLN A 103 9.66 -1.50 5.22
C GLN A 103 10.60 -2.29 4.28
N CYS A 104 11.06 -1.69 3.19
CA CYS A 104 11.80 -2.36 2.12
C CYS A 104 13.32 -2.43 2.30
N TYR A 105 13.91 -1.57 3.13
CA TYR A 105 15.38 -1.44 3.22
C TYR A 105 16.04 -2.55 4.05
N ASN A 106 15.42 -2.94 5.16
CA ASN A 106 15.94 -3.99 6.05
C ASN A 106 15.60 -5.41 5.56
N ARG A 107 14.81 -5.52 4.48
CA ARG A 107 14.35 -6.82 3.96
C ARG A 107 14.86 -7.00 2.54
N LYS A 108 15.88 -7.85 2.42
CA LYS A 108 16.34 -8.34 1.13
C LYS A 108 15.14 -8.88 0.33
N ASP A 109 15.07 -8.51 -0.96
CA ASP A 109 14.05 -8.90 -1.92
C ASP A 109 12.63 -8.32 -1.70
N PHE A 110 12.45 -7.40 -0.74
CA PHE A 110 11.19 -6.67 -0.61
C PHE A 110 11.15 -5.48 -1.58
N PRO A 111 10.09 -5.31 -2.40
CA PRO A 111 10.04 -4.27 -3.42
C PRO A 111 10.08 -2.88 -2.79
N ARG A 112 10.87 -1.97 -3.39
CA ARG A 112 11.22 -0.67 -2.80
C ARG A 112 10.10 0.37 -2.95
N THR A 113 9.33 0.30 -4.04
CA THR A 113 8.32 1.31 -4.38
C THR A 113 6.90 0.74 -4.39
N ASN A 114 5.91 1.60 -4.09
CA ASN A 114 4.50 1.26 -4.26
C ASN A 114 4.20 0.81 -5.71
N ASN A 115 4.89 1.33 -6.73
CA ASN A 115 4.68 0.92 -8.13
C ASN A 115 5.11 -0.53 -8.41
N GLU A 116 6.18 -1.02 -7.79
CA GLU A 116 6.57 -2.44 -7.90
C GLU A 116 5.62 -3.34 -7.12
N LEU A 117 5.19 -2.91 -5.94
CA LEU A 117 4.18 -3.61 -5.16
C LEU A 117 2.81 -3.63 -5.88
N GLU A 118 2.40 -2.53 -6.49
CA GLU A 118 1.18 -2.45 -7.29
C GLU A 118 1.28 -3.32 -8.54
N ARG A 119 2.44 -3.32 -9.21
CA ARG A 119 2.70 -4.22 -10.35
C ARG A 119 2.61 -5.69 -9.92
N SER A 120 3.21 -6.06 -8.80
CA SER A 120 3.13 -7.43 -8.28
C SER A 120 1.69 -7.79 -7.90
N ILE A 121 0.99 -6.96 -7.12
CA ILE A 121 -0.43 -7.16 -6.77
C ILE A 121 -1.31 -7.28 -8.03
N ARG A 122 -1.06 -6.47 -9.06
CA ARG A 122 -1.76 -6.55 -10.35
C ARG A 122 -1.48 -7.86 -11.07
N GLY A 123 -0.23 -8.33 -11.05
CA GLY A 123 0.17 -9.64 -11.58
C GLY A 123 -0.61 -10.76 -10.88
N LEU A 124 -0.63 -10.76 -9.55
CA LEU A 124 -1.36 -11.75 -8.75
C LEU A 124 -2.87 -11.74 -9.04
N LYS A 125 -3.49 -10.56 -9.10
CA LYS A 125 -4.93 -10.45 -9.43
C LYS A 125 -5.23 -10.98 -10.83
N THR A 126 -4.33 -10.72 -11.79
CA THR A 126 -4.46 -11.22 -13.17
C THR A 126 -4.37 -12.74 -13.22
N GLN A 127 -3.37 -13.34 -12.57
CA GLN A 127 -3.22 -14.79 -12.48
C GLN A 127 -4.43 -15.45 -11.81
N TYR A 128 -4.86 -14.92 -10.66
CA TYR A 128 -6.06 -15.40 -9.99
C TYR A 128 -7.29 -15.36 -10.90
N ARG A 129 -7.48 -14.28 -11.66
CA ARG A 129 -8.61 -14.14 -12.58
C ARG A 129 -8.55 -15.15 -13.72
N ARG A 130 -7.35 -15.48 -14.23
CA ARG A 130 -7.17 -16.53 -15.26
C ARG A 130 -7.53 -17.91 -14.71
N VAL A 131 -7.13 -18.22 -13.48
CA VAL A 131 -7.39 -19.54 -12.86
C VAL A 131 -8.84 -19.69 -12.39
N SER A 132 -9.44 -18.64 -11.83
CA SER A 132 -10.76 -18.70 -11.17
C SER A 132 -11.92 -18.11 -11.98
N GLY A 133 -11.63 -17.33 -13.03
CA GLY A 133 -12.62 -16.51 -13.75
C GLY A 133 -13.15 -15.30 -12.98
N ARG A 134 -12.77 -15.11 -11.70
CA ARG A 134 -13.40 -14.11 -10.82
C ARG A 134 -12.60 -12.81 -10.76
N LYS A 135 -13.30 -11.68 -10.84
CA LYS A 135 -12.70 -10.33 -10.64
C LYS A 135 -12.36 -10.04 -9.17
N ASN A 136 -13.17 -10.57 -8.25
CA ASN A 136 -12.99 -10.35 -6.82
C ASN A 136 -12.01 -11.37 -6.22
N TRP A 137 -10.83 -10.88 -5.82
CA TRP A 137 -9.76 -11.67 -5.19
C TRP A 137 -9.82 -11.67 -3.65
N ASN A 138 -10.73 -10.92 -3.02
CA ASN A 138 -10.83 -10.87 -1.56
C ASN A 138 -11.20 -12.26 -1.00
N SER A 139 -12.09 -12.98 -1.67
CA SER A 139 -12.43 -14.35 -1.29
C SER A 139 -11.22 -15.31 -1.36
N TYR A 140 -10.29 -15.06 -2.27
CA TYR A 140 -9.05 -15.83 -2.42
C TYR A 140 -8.10 -15.58 -1.25
N LEU A 141 -7.85 -14.31 -0.91
CA LEU A 141 -7.09 -13.93 0.28
C LEU A 141 -7.71 -14.45 1.58
N LEU A 142 -9.04 -14.38 1.72
CA LEU A 142 -9.74 -14.86 2.91
C LEU A 142 -9.65 -16.39 3.04
N ARG A 143 -9.68 -17.11 1.92
CA ARG A 143 -9.69 -18.58 1.90
C ARG A 143 -8.31 -19.17 2.14
N TYR A 144 -7.29 -18.60 1.51
CA TYR A 144 -5.94 -19.17 1.52
C TYR A 144 -4.96 -18.37 2.40
N GLY A 145 -5.36 -17.18 2.84
CA GLY A 145 -4.65 -16.38 3.83
C GLY A 145 -3.66 -15.36 3.28
N ARG A 146 -3.02 -14.66 4.22
CA ARG A 146 -1.99 -13.65 3.95
C ARG A 146 -0.77 -14.17 3.19
N SER A 147 -0.48 -15.46 3.29
CA SER A 147 0.72 -16.08 2.72
C SER A 147 0.63 -16.33 1.21
N VAL A 148 -0.57 -16.28 0.64
CA VAL A 148 -0.82 -16.55 -0.78
C VAL A 148 -0.07 -15.57 -1.67
N ALA A 149 -0.05 -14.29 -1.26
CA ALA A 149 0.63 -13.28 -2.05
C ALA A 149 2.12 -13.58 -2.19
N TYR A 150 2.72 -14.09 -1.12
CA TYR A 150 4.12 -14.49 -1.11
C TYR A 150 4.35 -15.77 -1.91
N ALA A 151 3.50 -16.79 -1.78
CA ALA A 151 3.62 -18.03 -2.53
C ALA A 151 3.54 -17.79 -4.04
N THR A 152 2.55 -17.02 -4.50
CA THR A 152 2.38 -16.70 -5.93
C THR A 152 3.51 -15.83 -6.47
N TRP A 153 4.12 -14.98 -5.63
CA TRP A 153 5.31 -14.22 -6.03
C TRP A 153 6.53 -15.14 -6.16
N TRP A 154 6.73 -16.04 -5.19
CA TRP A 154 7.83 -17.01 -5.15
C TRP A 154 7.76 -18.03 -6.30
N GLU A 155 6.55 -18.35 -6.77
CA GLU A 155 6.27 -19.22 -7.93
C GLU A 155 6.72 -18.64 -9.28
N GLN A 156 6.99 -17.33 -9.37
CA GLN A 156 7.40 -16.70 -10.63
C GLN A 156 8.84 -17.03 -11.04
N ASP A 157 9.64 -17.58 -10.12
CA ASP A 157 11.04 -17.93 -10.36
C ASP A 157 11.32 -19.37 -9.90
N ALA A 158 11.86 -20.17 -10.83
CA ALA A 158 12.21 -21.57 -10.60
C ALA A 158 13.32 -21.77 -9.54
N ALA A 159 14.18 -20.77 -9.30
CA ALA A 159 15.17 -20.82 -8.23
C ALA A 159 14.51 -20.66 -6.86
N HIS A 160 13.60 -19.69 -6.76
CA HIS A 160 12.79 -19.45 -5.58
C HIS A 160 11.92 -20.69 -5.25
N LEU A 161 11.21 -21.26 -6.22
CA LEU A 161 10.45 -22.51 -6.04
C LEU A 161 11.27 -23.64 -5.41
N ARG A 162 12.47 -23.90 -5.95
CA ARG A 162 13.38 -24.92 -5.39
C ARG A 162 13.79 -24.60 -3.96
N GLN A 163 14.02 -23.33 -3.64
CA GLN A 163 14.32 -22.91 -2.26
C GLN A 163 13.13 -23.11 -1.31
N LEU A 164 11.90 -22.89 -1.79
CA LEU A 164 10.69 -23.14 -1.02
C LEU A 164 10.54 -24.63 -0.72
N GLU A 165 10.72 -25.50 -1.70
CA GLU A 165 10.69 -26.96 -1.54
C GLU A 165 11.74 -27.43 -0.52
N GLN A 166 12.98 -26.95 -0.63
CA GLN A 166 14.04 -27.27 0.32
C GLN A 166 13.73 -26.80 1.75
N ARG A 167 13.15 -25.60 1.90
CA ARG A 167 12.73 -25.08 3.21
C ARG A 167 11.54 -25.86 3.77
N ALA A 168 10.57 -26.22 2.93
CA ALA A 168 9.42 -27.02 3.31
C ALA A 168 9.82 -28.43 3.76
N ALA A 169 10.82 -29.03 3.11
CA ALA A 169 11.37 -30.33 3.49
C ALA A 169 12.03 -30.33 4.89
N ARG A 170 12.54 -29.18 5.33
CA ARG A 170 13.19 -28.99 6.65
C ARG A 170 12.23 -28.50 7.73
N LEU A 171 10.97 -28.29 7.40
CA LEU A 171 10.01 -27.66 8.30
C LEU A 171 9.52 -28.66 9.34
N ASP A 172 9.68 -28.32 10.61
CA ASP A 172 9.17 -29.12 11.71
C ASP A 172 7.63 -29.22 11.64
N ARG A 173 7.14 -30.45 11.66
CA ARG A 173 5.71 -30.79 11.60
C ARG A 173 4.95 -30.19 12.77
N THR A 174 5.53 -30.09 13.96
CA THR A 174 4.84 -29.54 15.14
C THR A 174 4.65 -28.04 14.98
N ARG A 175 5.70 -27.32 14.62
CA ARG A 175 5.67 -25.88 14.28
C ARG A 175 4.70 -25.57 13.13
N TRP A 176 4.65 -26.43 12.10
CA TRP A 176 3.68 -26.29 11.01
C TRP A 176 2.23 -26.41 11.49
N ARG A 177 1.93 -27.41 12.34
CA ARG A 177 0.59 -27.61 12.90
C ARG A 177 0.16 -26.41 13.75
N GLN A 178 1.07 -25.89 14.57
CA GLN A 178 0.82 -24.68 15.38
C GLN A 178 0.50 -23.48 14.48
N PHE A 179 1.35 -23.20 13.50
CA PHE A 179 1.13 -22.08 12.56
C PHE A 179 -0.18 -22.22 11.77
N ARG A 180 -0.57 -23.45 11.42
CA ARG A 180 -1.86 -23.75 10.78
C ARG A 180 -3.03 -23.48 11.72
N GLN A 181 -2.93 -23.79 13.01
CA GLN A 181 -3.97 -23.46 13.98
C GLN A 181 -4.10 -21.95 14.20
N GLU A 182 -2.99 -21.24 14.38
CA GLU A 182 -2.96 -19.78 14.52
C GLU A 182 -3.58 -19.09 13.30
N THR A 183 -3.21 -19.54 12.09
CA THR A 183 -3.75 -18.99 10.84
C THR A 183 -5.25 -19.25 10.70
N LYS A 184 -5.72 -20.46 11.05
CA LYS A 184 -7.16 -20.78 11.08
C LYS A 184 -7.90 -19.92 12.10
N GLY A 185 -7.32 -19.70 13.28
CA GLY A 185 -7.87 -18.83 14.32
C GLY A 185 -8.03 -17.39 13.82
N ALA A 186 -6.96 -16.82 13.26
CA ALA A 186 -6.96 -15.47 12.69
C ALA A 186 -7.96 -15.29 11.52
N GLN A 187 -8.15 -16.33 10.71
CA GLN A 187 -9.12 -16.31 9.59
C GLN A 187 -10.55 -16.60 10.03
N SER A 188 -10.76 -17.18 11.22
CA SER A 188 -12.08 -17.68 11.64
C SER A 188 -13.13 -16.57 11.67
N GLU A 189 -12.79 -15.38 12.15
CA GLU A 189 -13.69 -14.23 12.19
C GLU A 189 -14.09 -13.73 10.81
N GLN A 190 -13.14 -13.66 9.89
CA GLN A 190 -13.42 -13.25 8.52
C GLN A 190 -14.29 -14.29 7.80
N LEU A 191 -14.07 -15.58 8.07
CA LEU A 191 -14.89 -16.67 7.53
C LEU A 191 -16.30 -16.69 8.15
N LYS A 192 -16.47 -16.41 9.44
CA LYS A 192 -17.79 -16.23 10.08
C LYS A 192 -18.56 -15.09 9.43
N ARG A 193 -17.93 -13.92 9.27
CA ARG A 193 -18.54 -12.76 8.59
C ARG A 193 -18.91 -13.09 7.14
N PHE A 194 -18.04 -13.80 6.42
CA PHE A 194 -18.32 -14.26 5.05
C PHE A 194 -19.53 -15.21 5.02
N ARG A 195 -19.57 -16.23 5.89
CA ARG A 195 -20.67 -17.19 5.98
C ARG A 195 -21.99 -16.50 6.34
N PHE A 196 -21.98 -15.59 7.31
CA PHE A 196 -23.17 -14.81 7.67
C PHE A 196 -23.68 -13.95 6.50
N ARG A 197 -22.79 -13.31 5.73
CA ARG A 197 -23.18 -12.47 4.59
C ARG A 197 -23.72 -13.26 3.40
N HIS A 198 -23.16 -14.44 3.12
CA HIS A 198 -23.48 -15.21 1.91
C HIS A 198 -24.39 -16.41 2.13
N LYS A 199 -24.50 -16.91 3.36
CA LYS A 199 -25.27 -18.10 3.76
C LYS A 199 -25.95 -17.89 5.11
N ARG A 200 -26.63 -16.75 5.28
CA ARG A 200 -27.16 -16.29 6.57
C ARG A 200 -28.01 -17.34 7.28
N GLN A 201 -29.04 -17.88 6.61
CA GLN A 201 -29.97 -18.85 7.19
C GLN A 201 -29.24 -20.12 7.65
N ALA A 202 -28.44 -20.73 6.78
CA ALA A 202 -27.66 -21.94 7.13
C ALA A 202 -26.67 -21.67 8.27
N TYR A 203 -26.09 -20.47 8.34
CA TYR A 203 -25.18 -20.10 9.41
C TYR A 203 -25.92 -19.92 10.76
N LEU A 204 -27.09 -19.27 10.76
CA LEU A 204 -27.92 -19.11 11.96
C LEU A 204 -28.43 -20.45 12.47
N ALA A 205 -28.95 -21.31 11.59
CA ALA A 205 -29.37 -22.67 11.97
C ALA A 205 -28.22 -23.46 12.63
N SER A 206 -27.01 -23.40 12.05
CA SER A 206 -25.82 -24.04 12.64
C SER A 206 -25.37 -23.44 13.98
N LEU A 207 -25.75 -22.19 14.27
CA LEU A 207 -25.49 -21.55 15.57
C LEU A 207 -26.51 -22.00 16.59
N GLU A 208 -27.79 -22.05 16.21
CA GLU A 208 -28.90 -22.52 17.03
C GLU A 208 -28.69 -23.99 17.44
N GLU A 209 -28.33 -24.87 16.50
CA GLU A 209 -28.01 -26.28 16.80
C GLU A 209 -26.86 -26.41 17.81
N ARG A 210 -25.78 -25.63 17.63
CA ARG A 210 -24.64 -25.66 18.56
C ARG A 210 -25.00 -25.09 19.93
N TRP A 211 -25.88 -24.09 19.98
CA TRP A 211 -26.39 -23.53 21.23
C TRP A 211 -27.22 -24.55 21.99
N ILE A 212 -28.14 -25.22 21.31
CA ILE A 212 -28.97 -26.30 21.88
C ILE A 212 -28.09 -27.43 22.41
N ALA A 213 -27.09 -27.87 21.64
CA ALA A 213 -26.14 -28.91 22.06
C ALA A 213 -25.29 -28.48 23.27
N ALA A 214 -24.83 -27.22 23.32
CA ALA A 214 -24.06 -26.71 24.47
C ALA A 214 -24.93 -26.60 25.73
N ALA A 215 -26.17 -26.12 25.60
CA ALA A 215 -27.12 -25.98 26.71
C ALA A 215 -27.56 -27.33 27.30
N THR A 216 -27.59 -28.39 26.48
CA THR A 216 -27.86 -29.76 26.95
C THR A 216 -26.66 -30.43 27.62
N THR A 217 -25.43 -30.02 27.28
CA THR A 217 -24.19 -30.58 27.85
C THR A 217 -23.82 -29.96 29.20
N HIS A 218 -24.19 -28.70 29.42
CA HIS A 218 -24.07 -28.01 30.71
C HIS A 218 -25.43 -27.43 31.10
N PRO A 219 -26.31 -28.22 31.75
CA PRO A 219 -27.52 -27.65 32.31
C PRO A 219 -27.12 -26.59 33.33
N LEU A 220 -27.67 -25.39 33.17
CA LEU A 220 -27.54 -24.32 34.16
C LEU A 220 -28.06 -24.85 35.53
N PRO A 221 -27.43 -24.48 36.65
CA PRO A 221 -27.89 -24.86 37.98
C PRO A 221 -29.29 -24.34 38.29
#